data_AF-A0A241V2G7-F1
#
_entry.id   AF-A0A241V2G7-F1
#
_cell.length_a   1.000
_cell.length_b   1.000
_cell.length_c   1.000
_cell.angle_alpha   90.00
_cell.angle_beta   90.00
_cell.angle_gamma   90.00
#
_symmetry.space_group_name_H-M   'P 1'
#
loop_
_entity.id
_entity.type
_entity.pdbx_description
1 polymer ?
#
loop_
_entity_poly.entity_id
_entity_poly.type
_entity_poly.pdbx_seq_one_letter_code
_entity_poly.pdbx_strand_id
1 'polypeptide(L)'
;MPETYKYIYTQISTFGSLPTHKVFMSNIGRKTKLVFADNSFIYGIVSDWALSHSGLDSRKSTWSEEPKSFIENEKSMLSKYKAAHPEFITEVGIG
;
A
#
# COMPACT_ATOMS: atom_id res chain seq x y z
N MET A 1 0.80 -19.87 14.87
CA MET A 1 -0.11 -18.70 14.91
C MET A 1 -0.41 -18.28 13.48
N PRO A 2 -1.67 -18.00 13.11
CA PRO A 2 -1.97 -17.49 11.77
C PRO A 2 -1.24 -16.16 11.57
N GLU A 3 -0.67 -15.96 10.38
CA GLU A 3 0.01 -14.71 10.05
C GLU A 3 -1.04 -13.59 9.95
N THR A 4 -1.05 -12.69 10.93
CA THR A 4 -1.94 -11.53 10.94
C THR A 4 -1.19 -10.28 10.49
N TYR A 5 -1.79 -9.54 9.56
CA TYR A 5 -1.25 -8.29 9.03
C TYR A 5 -2.00 -7.13 9.66
N LYS A 6 -1.28 -6.25 10.37
CA LYS A 6 -1.83 -5.06 11.03
C LYS A 6 -1.55 -3.82 10.19
N TYR A 7 -2.57 -3.01 9.93
CA TYR A 7 -2.43 -1.71 9.29
C TYR A 7 -1.54 -0.79 10.15
N ILE A 8 -0.56 -0.14 9.52
CA ILE A 8 0.34 0.82 10.20
C ILE A 8 0.04 2.24 9.73
N TYR A 9 0.14 2.50 8.42
CA TYR A 9 -0.09 3.82 7.85
C TYR A 9 -0.46 3.73 6.37
N THR A 10 -0.97 4.83 5.82
CA THR A 10 -1.13 5.01 4.37
C THR A 10 0.04 5.85 3.87
N GLN A 11 0.87 5.28 2.98
CA GLN A 11 1.88 6.05 2.27
C GLN A 11 1.20 6.73 1.09
N ILE A 12 1.03 8.05 1.20
CA ILE A 12 0.55 8.86 0.08
C ILE A 12 1.72 9.14 -0.85
N SER A 13 1.56 8.76 -2.11
CA SER A 13 2.64 8.89 -3.09
C SER A 13 2.99 10.34 -3.35
N THR A 14 4.28 10.56 -3.53
CA THR A 14 4.85 11.68 -4.27
C THR A 14 5.65 11.12 -5.44
N PHE A 15 5.70 11.89 -6.53
CA PHE A 15 6.28 11.52 -7.83
C PHE A 15 7.64 10.80 -7.69
N GLY A 16 7.73 9.55 -8.18
CA GLY A 16 9.01 8.87 -8.46
C GLY A 16 9.43 7.69 -7.58
N SER A 17 8.74 7.36 -6.49
CA SER A 17 9.11 6.22 -5.62
C SER A 17 8.14 5.03 -5.71
N LEU A 18 6.90 5.20 -5.25
CA LEU A 18 5.85 4.18 -5.31
C LEU A 18 4.48 4.87 -5.31
N PRO A 19 3.46 4.33 -6.01
CA PRO A 19 2.09 4.84 -5.96
C PRO A 19 1.49 4.70 -4.55
N THR A 20 0.40 5.41 -4.28
CA THR A 20 -0.20 5.47 -2.93
C THR A 20 -0.61 4.07 -2.49
N HIS A 21 -0.16 3.67 -1.32
CA HIS A 21 -0.38 2.32 -0.82
C HIS A 21 -0.58 2.29 0.69
N LYS A 22 -1.38 1.34 1.14
CA LYS A 22 -1.60 1.06 2.55
C LYS A 22 -0.58 0.04 3.01
N VAL A 23 0.14 0.36 4.08
CA VAL A 23 1.20 -0.48 4.62
C VAL A 23 0.64 -1.31 5.77
N PHE A 24 0.71 -2.63 5.61
CA PHE A 24 0.38 -3.59 6.65
C PHE A 24 1.64 -4.35 7.05
N MET A 25 1.81 -4.60 8.34
CA MET A 25 2.97 -5.33 8.86
C MET A 25 2.53 -6.66 9.46
N SER A 26 3.26 -7.72 9.15
CA SER A 26 3.07 -9.05 9.75
C SER A 26 3.42 -9.02 11.23
N ASN A 27 2.64 -9.73 12.05
CA ASN A 27 2.94 -9.91 13.47
C ASN A 27 4.07 -10.94 13.72
N ILE A 28 4.48 -11.70 12.69
CA ILE A 28 5.43 -12.83 12.82
C ILE A 28 6.70 -12.57 11.97
N GLY A 29 7.09 -11.30 11.78
CA GLY A 29 8.32 -10.93 11.10
C GLY A 29 8.29 -9.51 10.53
N ARG A 30 9.41 -9.06 9.95
CA ARG A 30 9.51 -7.75 9.27
C ARG A 30 8.93 -7.76 7.84
N LYS A 31 7.99 -8.66 7.58
CA LYS A 31 7.32 -8.75 6.28
C LYS A 31 6.19 -7.73 6.26
N THR A 32 6.20 -6.89 5.25
CA THR A 32 5.15 -5.89 5.02
C THR A 32 4.39 -6.21 3.76
N LYS A 33 3.09 -5.93 3.80
CA LYS A 33 2.17 -6.05 2.68
C LYS A 33 1.73 -4.63 2.31
N LEU A 34 2.05 -4.23 1.08
CA LEU A 34 1.68 -2.94 0.52
C LEU A 34 0.45 -3.15 -0.35
N VAL A 35 -0.69 -2.58 0.04
CA VAL A 35 -1.98 -2.77 -0.65
C VAL A 35 -2.36 -1.49 -1.40
N PHE A 36 -2.57 -1.60 -2.71
CA PHE A 36 -2.91 -0.50 -3.59
C PHE A 36 -4.43 -0.33 -3.76
N ALA A 37 -4.84 0.78 -4.38
CA ALA A 37 -6.24 1.16 -4.53
C ALA A 37 -7.09 0.19 -5.40
N ASP A 38 -6.46 -0.64 -6.22
CA ASP A 38 -7.09 -1.71 -7.01
C ASP A 38 -7.20 -3.04 -6.24
N ASN A 39 -6.92 -3.06 -4.94
CA ASN A 39 -6.78 -4.25 -4.09
C ASN A 39 -5.65 -5.21 -4.50
N SER A 40 -4.78 -4.81 -5.44
CA SER A 40 -3.54 -5.51 -5.65
C SER A 40 -2.57 -5.24 -4.50
N PHE A 41 -1.62 -6.14 -4.29
CA PHE A 41 -0.62 -5.97 -3.26
C PHE A 41 0.76 -6.47 -3.67
N ILE A 42 1.78 -5.99 -2.98
CA ILE A 42 3.15 -6.53 -3.04
C ILE A 42 3.66 -6.77 -1.63
N TYR A 43 4.58 -7.72 -1.51
CA TYR A 43 5.33 -7.90 -0.28
C TYR A 43 6.64 -7.14 -0.35
N GLY A 44 6.99 -6.49 0.74
CA GLY A 44 8.25 -5.78 0.89
C GLY A 44 8.78 -5.86 2.31
N ILE A 45 9.95 -5.25 2.51
CA ILE A 45 10.54 -5.04 3.83
C ILE A 45 10.55 -3.53 4.05
N VAL A 46 9.95 -3.06 5.13
CA VAL A 46 10.02 -1.67 5.54
C VAL A 46 11.15 -1.53 6.56
N SER A 47 11.98 -0.49 6.40
CA SER A 47 13.06 -0.20 7.33
C SER A 47 12.53 0.36 8.65
N ASP A 48 13.27 0.14 9.74
CA ASP A 48 12.92 0.70 11.05
C ASP A 48 12.85 2.24 11.01
N TRP A 49 13.66 2.87 10.16
CA TRP A 49 13.60 4.32 9.92
C TRP A 49 12.26 4.74 9.31
N ALA A 50 11.79 4.02 8.27
CA ALA A 50 10.49 4.27 7.68
C ALA A 50 9.34 3.94 8.65
N LEU A 51 9.45 2.96 9.53
CA LEU A 51 8.42 2.74 10.56
C LEU A 51 8.35 3.89 11.58
N SER A 52 9.50 4.47 11.93
CA SER A 52 9.58 5.58 12.88
C SER A 52 9.22 6.95 12.29
N HIS A 53 9.29 7.10 10.96
CA HIS A 53 9.14 8.40 10.28
C HIS A 53 8.04 8.42 9.21
N SER A 54 7.59 7.26 8.72
CA SER A 54 6.48 7.13 7.79
C SER A 54 5.19 6.86 8.58
N GLY A 55 4.34 7.88 8.63
CA GLY A 55 3.12 7.84 9.43
C GLY A 55 2.45 9.19 9.60
N LEU A 56 2.65 10.12 8.66
CA LEU A 56 2.06 11.45 8.74
C LEU A 56 0.55 11.46 8.44
N ASP A 57 0.01 10.41 7.81
CA ASP A 57 -1.43 10.33 7.50
C ASP A 57 -2.02 8.97 7.91
N SER A 58 -2.62 8.93 9.10
CA SER A 58 -3.40 7.78 9.58
C SER A 58 -4.78 7.78 8.93
N ARG A 59 -4.84 7.41 7.66
CA ARG A 59 -6.12 7.23 6.97
C ARG A 59 -6.79 5.90 7.34
N LYS A 60 -7.94 5.61 6.73
CA LYS A 60 -8.74 4.41 7.02
C LYS A 60 -7.93 3.14 6.72
N SER A 61 -8.19 2.08 7.47
CA SER A 61 -7.45 0.81 7.30
C SER A 61 -7.77 0.15 5.96
N THR A 62 -9.01 0.26 5.49
CA THR A 62 -9.47 -0.33 4.24
C THR A 62 -9.70 0.73 3.17
N TRP A 63 -9.43 0.38 1.91
CA TRP A 63 -9.73 1.26 0.78
C TRP A 63 -11.24 1.50 0.63
N SER A 64 -12.09 0.53 0.99
CA SER A 64 -13.56 0.66 0.93
C SER A 64 -14.13 1.73 1.86
N GLU A 65 -13.41 2.10 2.92
CA GLU A 65 -13.80 3.15 3.86
C GLU A 65 -13.38 4.56 3.40
N GLU A 66 -12.56 4.67 2.35
CA GLU A 66 -12.11 5.96 1.80
C GLU A 66 -13.17 6.60 0.89
N PRO A 67 -13.11 7.92 0.65
CA PRO A 67 -13.99 8.59 -0.30
C PRO A 67 -13.85 8.00 -1.71
N LYS A 68 -14.96 7.74 -2.40
CA LYS A 68 -14.94 7.17 -3.77
C LYS A 68 -14.08 7.99 -4.74
N SER A 69 -14.16 9.31 -4.66
CA SER A 69 -13.35 10.23 -5.48
C SER A 69 -11.85 10.06 -5.24
N PHE A 70 -11.45 9.77 -4.00
CA PHE A 70 -10.06 9.50 -3.67
C PHE A 70 -9.61 8.16 -4.26
N ILE A 71 -10.43 7.11 -4.10
CA ILE A 71 -10.13 5.77 -4.65
C ILE A 71 -9.98 5.81 -6.17
N GLU A 72 -10.89 6.49 -6.89
CA GLU A 72 -10.83 6.59 -8.35
C GLU A 72 -9.59 7.33 -8.84
N ASN A 73 -9.21 8.42 -8.17
CA ASN A 73 -8.00 9.16 -8.46
C ASN A 73 -6.75 8.29 -8.25
N GLU A 74 -6.65 7.60 -7.11
CA GLU A 74 -5.52 6.70 -6.82
C GLU A 74 -5.45 5.51 -7.78
N LYS A 75 -6.61 4.95 -8.19
CA LYS A 75 -6.65 3.92 -9.25
C LYS A 75 -6.14 4.44 -10.58
N SER A 76 -6.51 5.67 -10.96
CA SER A 76 -6.01 6.31 -12.19
C SER A 76 -4.49 6.51 -12.13
N MET A 77 -3.97 6.99 -11.00
CA MET A 77 -2.52 7.15 -10.80
C MET A 77 -1.79 5.81 -10.83
N LEU A 78 -2.32 4.79 -10.16
CA LEU A 78 -1.76 3.44 -10.17
C LEU A 78 -1.72 2.85 -11.58
N SER A 79 -2.76 3.05 -12.38
CA SER A 79 -2.81 2.60 -13.77
C SER A 79 -1.75 3.29 -14.62
N LYS A 80 -1.57 4.60 -14.48
CA LYS A 80 -0.50 5.35 -15.16
C LYS A 80 0.88 4.87 -14.73
N TYR A 81 1.07 4.61 -13.44
CA TYR A 81 2.33 4.10 -12.90
C TYR A 81 2.65 2.71 -13.45
N LYS A 82 1.69 1.78 -13.44
CA LYS A 82 1.83 0.43 -14.03
C LYS A 82 2.15 0.50 -15.53
N ALA A 83 1.56 1.44 -16.25
CA ALA A 83 1.87 1.65 -17.67
C ALA A 83 3.29 2.19 -17.92
N ALA A 84 3.80 3.03 -17.00
CA ALA A 84 5.15 3.58 -17.08
C ALA A 84 6.24 2.61 -16.58
N HIS A 85 5.89 1.67 -15.70
CA HIS A 85 6.80 0.72 -15.04
C HIS A 85 6.34 -0.73 -15.26
N PRO A 86 6.66 -1.34 -16.42
CA PRO A 86 6.27 -2.73 -16.71
C PRO A 86 6.86 -3.76 -15.73
N GLU A 87 8.00 -3.46 -15.12
CA GLU A 87 8.65 -4.27 -14.07
C GLU A 87 7.86 -4.28 -12.75
N PHE A 88 6.89 -3.38 -12.59
CA PHE A 88 6.07 -3.29 -11.39
C PHE A 88 4.93 -4.32 -11.41
N ILE A 89 5.25 -5.53 -10.96
CA ILE A 89 4.30 -6.65 -10.88
C ILE A 89 3.65 -6.67 -9.50
N THR A 90 2.31 -6.62 -9.48
CA THR A 90 1.50 -6.70 -8.25
C THR A 90 0.73 -8.01 -8.21
N GLU A 91 0.63 -8.66 -7.06
CA GLU A 91 -0.25 -9.82 -6.87
C GLU A 91 -1.70 -9.34 -6.72
N VAL A 92 -2.63 -10.03 -7.38
CA VAL A 92 -4.06 -9.77 -7.23
C VAL A 92 -4.51 -10.46 -5.95
N GLY A 93 -5.04 -9.68 -5.00
CA GLY A 93 -5.75 -10.27 -3.86
C GLY A 93 -7.00 -10.97 -4.34
N ILE A 94 -6.91 -12.30 -4.43
CA ILE A 94 -8.10 -13.16 -4.40
C ILE A 94 -8.68 -12.95 -3.00
N GLY A 95 -9.80 -12.23 -2.94
CA GLY A 95 -10.55 -11.98 -1.71
C GLY A 95 -11.02 -13.26 -1.04
#